data_AF-A0A9D5NEA5-F1
#
_entry.id   AF-A0A9D5NEA5-F1
#
_cell.length_a   1.000
_cell.length_b   1.000
_cell.length_c   1.000
_cell.angle_alpha   90.00
_cell.angle_beta   90.00
_cell.angle_gamma   90.00
#
_symmetry.space_group_name_H-M   'P 1'
#
loop_
_entity.id
_entity.type
_entity.pdbx_description
1 polymer ?
#
loop_
_entity_poly.entity_id
_entity_poly.type
_entity_poly.pdbx_seq_one_letter_code
_entity_poly.pdbx_strand_id
1 'polypeptide(L)'
;MKKNKISAGLVSSFIAALALTACSGGATANDNAVVTYTAYDGEKVNVLTNTVYNKYRQTSDGIAKFYSAILESIIRYEFDSSTSAVYKKTNAQIKTEAENNVTGAKQKAEENAKTNNTSYSTEWDSILSSYGVEDEEGLLQHFIYDIEKEELQDKYFSDNKAALTKEYLGVDNAGQAVGSKAKSSFPYHIRHILVSVADGATNFYNGTITSDQAKSIGTVIDYLMDSSYTFAEVAKKLSGDTGSAAKGGDVGIMTPTTSFVDEFKLGIYAYDAVLSGREENAAIKNGLGLGEEITLGKYNKDTRTTAIEKTTVGEEVSRIGLSKVPYDAFVRIGREAETELVNGKKVNDGNANYYPRNIYWNNFLNLHNPFVITDQKLNAKGEPETDAGIPADSPRWSPVQPDGNRYLIDEAGHIIIGVRGSYGIHLMIMQKSIYDFNDGSTIAPSLEEYYTTYVPGDAGYPTFDGTNKSTYVNYINTNEASEYNTRANEIKTAIKSFDSTYDYRLYELLTSGEGGRSKITFNNTDGYDLGEAITKYIEATRKSNKNSAVNTLTNSWKGYLELLNTQNQQRDYLVGATTVAGSGEVGDEITRVVNVRCAIGFTGGVGRPAGTDWAEGGMCYYEE
;
A
#
# COMPACT_ATOMS: atom_id res chain seq x y z
N MET A 1 53.19 -3.16 -15.16
CA MET A 1 51.81 -3.65 -14.93
C MET A 1 51.65 -3.86 -13.43
N LYS A 2 51.04 -2.90 -12.71
CA LYS A 2 50.77 -3.03 -11.28
C LYS A 2 49.61 -4.01 -11.12
N LYS A 3 49.85 -5.14 -10.46
CA LYS A 3 48.82 -6.08 -10.03
C LYS A 3 48.00 -5.38 -8.94
N ASN A 4 46.93 -4.69 -9.33
CA ASN A 4 45.97 -4.17 -8.36
C ASN A 4 45.23 -5.38 -7.76
N LYS A 5 45.31 -5.50 -6.44
CA LYS A 5 44.63 -6.52 -5.67
C LYS A 5 43.14 -6.24 -5.80
N ILE A 6 42.40 -7.13 -6.48
CA ILE A 6 40.93 -7.18 -6.40
C ILE A 6 40.62 -7.40 -4.92
N SER A 7 40.18 -6.36 -4.22
CA SER A 7 40.02 -6.35 -2.75
C SER A 7 38.87 -7.25 -2.34
N ALA A 8 39.26 -8.47 -1.95
CA ALA A 8 38.44 -9.58 -1.51
C ALA A 8 37.85 -9.39 -0.09
N GLY A 9 37.34 -8.19 0.24
CA GLY A 9 36.86 -7.87 1.61
C GLY A 9 35.62 -8.68 2.02
N LEU A 10 34.70 -8.95 1.10
CA LEU A 10 33.51 -9.78 1.33
C LEU A 10 33.63 -11.19 0.73
N VAL A 11 34.38 -11.36 -0.35
CA VAL A 11 34.68 -12.68 -0.98
C VAL A 11 35.44 -13.61 -0.03
N SER A 12 36.21 -13.07 0.92
CA SER A 12 36.92 -13.85 1.95
C SER A 12 35.97 -14.56 2.92
N SER A 13 34.79 -13.99 3.23
CA SER A 13 33.75 -14.66 4.04
C SER A 13 33.18 -15.92 3.36
N PHE A 14 33.21 -15.97 2.03
CA PHE A 14 32.77 -17.12 1.24
C PHE A 14 33.74 -18.30 1.33
N ILE A 15 35.03 -17.99 1.36
CA ILE A 15 36.10 -18.97 1.57
C ILE A 15 36.07 -19.43 3.04
N ALA A 16 35.77 -18.52 3.99
CA ALA A 16 35.63 -18.85 5.40
C ALA A 16 34.37 -19.72 5.71
N ALA A 17 33.26 -19.51 5.01
CA ALA A 17 32.03 -20.31 5.18
C ALA A 17 32.18 -21.76 4.69
N LEU A 18 33.11 -22.04 3.77
CA LEU A 18 33.49 -23.40 3.40
C LEU A 18 34.35 -24.09 4.47
N ALA A 19 34.85 -23.35 5.47
CA ALA A 19 35.81 -23.86 6.45
C ALA A 19 35.23 -24.26 7.82
N LEU A 20 33.91 -24.19 8.07
CA LEU A 20 33.37 -24.44 9.42
C LEU A 20 32.16 -25.36 9.47
N THR A 21 32.43 -26.67 9.63
CA THR A 21 31.67 -27.58 10.51
C THR A 21 32.59 -28.69 11.01
N ALA A 22 33.43 -28.38 12.01
CA ALA A 22 34.06 -29.39 12.85
C ALA A 22 34.33 -28.81 14.26
N CYS A 23 33.25 -28.59 15.03
CA CYS A 23 33.39 -28.60 16.48
C CYS A 23 33.54 -30.06 16.93
N SER A 24 34.59 -30.30 17.72
CA SER A 24 35.01 -31.54 18.39
C SER A 24 35.73 -32.60 17.55
N GLY A 25 37.07 -32.58 17.66
CA GLY A 25 37.92 -33.78 17.66
C GLY A 25 38.43 -34.29 16.31
N GLY A 26 39.68 -33.95 15.98
CA GLY A 26 40.55 -34.83 15.18
C GLY A 26 40.72 -34.57 13.69
N ALA A 27 40.27 -33.43 13.15
CA ALA A 27 40.51 -33.08 11.74
C ALA A 27 41.74 -32.16 11.58
N THR A 28 42.71 -32.57 10.77
CA THR A 28 43.82 -31.71 10.30
C THR A 28 43.51 -31.22 8.88
N ALA A 29 43.56 -29.91 8.67
CA ALA A 29 43.42 -29.32 7.34
C ALA A 29 44.61 -29.71 6.43
N ASN A 30 44.33 -30.01 5.16
CA ASN A 30 45.31 -30.21 4.09
C ASN A 30 44.85 -29.34 2.90
N ASP A 31 45.76 -28.76 2.14
CA ASP A 31 45.51 -27.70 1.14
C ASP A 31 44.46 -28.05 0.05
N ASN A 32 44.04 -29.31 -0.05
CA ASN A 32 43.02 -29.81 -0.99
C ASN A 32 41.80 -30.49 -0.33
N ALA A 33 41.70 -30.58 1.00
CA ALA A 33 40.63 -31.29 1.71
C ALA A 33 39.99 -30.44 2.81
N VAL A 34 38.66 -30.32 2.75
CA VAL A 34 37.79 -29.58 3.68
C VAL A 34 37.62 -30.33 5.00
N VAL A 35 37.44 -31.65 4.94
CA VAL A 35 37.39 -32.52 6.12
C VAL A 35 38.01 -33.87 5.77
N THR A 36 38.80 -34.43 6.68
CA THR A 36 39.25 -35.83 6.61
C THR A 36 38.64 -36.60 7.78
N TYR A 37 37.96 -37.71 7.51
CA TYR A 37 37.45 -38.60 8.56
C TYR A 37 37.78 -40.06 8.25
N THR A 38 37.74 -40.91 9.28
CA THR A 38 37.96 -42.36 9.11
C THR A 38 36.60 -43.06 9.19
N ALA A 39 36.24 -43.80 8.14
CA ALA A 39 34.99 -44.55 8.08
C ALA A 39 35.03 -45.79 9.00
N TYR A 40 33.87 -46.42 9.22
CA TYR A 40 33.71 -47.58 10.11
C TYR A 40 34.54 -48.81 9.70
N ASP A 41 34.98 -48.87 8.45
CA ASP A 41 35.85 -49.91 7.88
C ASP A 41 37.36 -49.60 8.02
N GLY A 42 37.71 -48.46 8.62
CA GLY A 42 39.09 -48.01 8.78
C GLY A 42 39.65 -47.24 7.57
N GLU A 43 38.87 -47.00 6.51
CA GLU A 43 39.32 -46.19 5.39
C GLU A 43 39.33 -44.69 5.71
N LYS A 44 40.40 -44.00 5.31
CA LYS A 44 40.48 -42.54 5.40
C LYS A 44 39.75 -41.91 4.21
N VAL A 45 38.67 -41.19 4.49
CA VAL A 45 37.88 -40.45 3.51
C VAL A 45 38.30 -38.98 3.54
N ASN A 46 38.78 -38.49 2.39
CA ASN A 46 39.12 -37.08 2.18
C ASN A 46 37.96 -36.38 1.46
N VAL A 47 37.33 -35.41 2.09
CA VAL A 47 36.35 -34.52 1.45
C VAL A 47 37.11 -33.39 0.78
N LEU A 48 37.28 -33.43 -0.54
CA LEU A 48 38.10 -32.47 -1.28
C LEU A 48 37.40 -31.11 -1.47
N THR A 49 38.17 -30.03 -1.50
CA THR A 49 37.68 -28.65 -1.73
C THR A 49 36.92 -28.55 -3.05
N ASN A 50 37.41 -29.19 -4.12
CA ASN A 50 36.72 -29.23 -5.41
C ASN A 50 35.41 -30.01 -5.35
N THR A 51 35.31 -31.07 -4.53
CA THR A 51 34.07 -31.85 -4.39
C THR A 51 33.01 -31.07 -3.63
N VAL A 52 33.38 -30.36 -2.57
CA VAL A 52 32.46 -29.48 -1.83
C VAL A 52 32.06 -28.30 -2.70
N TYR A 53 33.00 -27.66 -3.39
CA TYR A 53 32.75 -26.59 -4.35
C TYR A 53 31.79 -27.02 -5.48
N ASN A 54 32.03 -28.18 -6.09
CA ASN A 54 31.21 -28.71 -7.18
C ASN A 54 29.81 -29.13 -6.71
N LYS A 55 29.65 -29.61 -5.48
CA LYS A 55 28.32 -29.86 -4.91
C LYS A 55 27.60 -28.57 -4.53
N TYR A 56 28.33 -27.62 -3.94
CA TYR A 56 27.76 -26.36 -3.48
C TYR A 56 27.21 -25.52 -4.64
N ARG A 57 27.95 -25.43 -5.74
CA ARG A 57 27.53 -24.71 -6.97
C ARG A 57 26.29 -25.28 -7.67
N GLN A 58 25.80 -26.45 -7.24
CA GLN A 58 24.59 -27.11 -7.76
C GLN A 58 23.37 -26.91 -6.85
N THR A 59 23.55 -26.33 -5.66
CA THR A 59 22.44 -25.99 -4.74
C THR A 59 21.87 -24.62 -5.07
N SER A 60 20.58 -24.38 -4.76
CA SER A 60 19.95 -23.06 -4.92
C SER A 60 20.73 -21.97 -4.18
N ASP A 61 21.11 -22.25 -2.93
CA ASP A 61 21.81 -21.31 -2.06
C ASP A 61 23.22 -21.03 -2.60
N GLY A 62 23.92 -22.06 -3.06
CA GLY A 62 25.22 -21.89 -3.69
C GLY A 62 25.14 -21.04 -4.95
N ILE A 63 24.19 -21.31 -5.85
CA ILE A 63 23.98 -20.53 -7.08
C ILE A 63 23.67 -19.06 -6.75
N ALA A 64 22.78 -18.80 -5.79
CA ALA A 64 22.43 -17.45 -5.35
C ALA A 64 23.66 -16.69 -4.83
N LYS A 65 24.47 -17.35 -3.99
CA LYS A 65 25.67 -16.74 -3.45
C LYS A 65 26.76 -16.54 -4.52
N PHE A 66 26.93 -17.47 -5.47
CA PHE A 66 27.82 -17.28 -6.62
C PHE A 66 27.39 -16.08 -7.45
N TYR A 67 26.10 -15.95 -7.74
CA TYR A 67 25.54 -14.79 -8.43
C TYR A 67 25.93 -13.48 -7.72
N SER A 68 25.70 -13.37 -6.40
CA SER A 68 26.03 -12.15 -5.63
C SER A 68 27.51 -11.80 -5.70
N ALA A 69 28.40 -12.79 -5.53
CA ALA A 69 29.85 -12.58 -5.58
C ALA A 69 30.33 -12.17 -6.99
N ILE A 70 29.75 -12.74 -8.04
CA ILE A 70 30.06 -12.38 -9.42
C ILE A 70 29.59 -10.96 -9.72
N LEU A 71 28.37 -10.61 -9.32
CA LEU A 71 27.83 -9.26 -9.50
C LEU A 71 28.71 -8.21 -8.81
N GLU A 72 29.08 -8.43 -7.54
CA GLU A 72 30.01 -7.55 -6.83
C GLU A 72 31.32 -7.39 -7.59
N SER A 73 31.94 -8.50 -8.00
CA SER A 73 33.24 -8.49 -8.69
C SER A 73 33.21 -7.67 -9.98
N ILE A 74 32.11 -7.74 -10.74
CA ILE A 74 32.00 -7.05 -12.04
C ILE A 74 31.66 -5.58 -11.84
N ILE A 75 30.86 -5.24 -10.83
CA ILE A 75 30.63 -3.83 -10.47
C ILE A 75 31.95 -3.17 -10.09
N ARG A 76 32.73 -3.78 -9.19
CA ARG A 76 34.05 -3.24 -8.82
C ARG A 76 34.97 -3.10 -10.03
N TYR A 77 35.00 -4.12 -10.91
CA TYR A 77 35.80 -4.05 -12.14
C TYR A 77 35.37 -2.90 -13.07
N GLU A 78 34.07 -2.65 -13.21
CA GLU A 78 33.53 -1.54 -13.99
C GLU A 78 34.02 -0.17 -13.45
N PHE A 79 34.04 0.03 -12.13
CA PHE A 79 34.53 1.28 -11.53
C PHE A 79 36.07 1.40 -11.54
N ASP A 80 36.78 0.29 -11.44
CA ASP A 80 38.24 0.27 -11.56
C ASP A 80 38.73 0.52 -12.99
N SER A 81 37.93 0.11 -13.99
CA SER A 81 38.30 0.18 -15.42
C SER A 81 37.69 1.36 -16.16
N SER A 82 36.61 1.95 -15.64
CA SER A 82 35.96 3.12 -16.26
C SER A 82 36.73 4.41 -16.02
N THR A 83 36.72 5.28 -17.01
CA THR A 83 37.12 6.68 -16.82
C THR A 83 35.95 7.42 -16.17
N SER A 84 36.27 8.33 -15.25
CA SER A 84 35.34 9.02 -14.34
C SER A 84 34.21 9.84 -14.99
N ALA A 85 34.08 9.84 -16.32
CA ALA A 85 33.12 10.63 -17.07
C ALA A 85 31.74 9.96 -17.28
N VAL A 86 31.59 8.67 -16.96
CA VAL A 86 30.33 7.91 -17.19
C VAL A 86 29.39 7.94 -15.97
N TYR A 87 29.95 8.10 -14.77
CA TYR A 87 29.24 8.09 -13.49
C TYR A 87 29.18 9.49 -12.88
N LYS A 88 28.28 9.72 -11.91
CA LYS A 88 28.14 11.03 -11.26
C LYS A 88 29.28 11.28 -10.28
N LYS A 89 29.71 10.24 -9.58
CA LYS A 89 30.84 10.28 -8.63
C LYS A 89 32.10 9.71 -9.26
N THR A 90 33.22 10.38 -9.00
CA THR A 90 34.56 9.84 -9.26
C THR A 90 34.96 8.84 -8.17
N ASN A 91 35.89 7.93 -8.45
CA ASN A 91 36.39 6.96 -7.46
C ASN A 91 36.94 7.64 -6.19
N ALA A 92 37.50 8.85 -6.30
CA ALA A 92 37.95 9.63 -5.15
C ALA A 92 36.78 10.11 -4.27
N GLN A 93 35.67 10.55 -4.89
CA GLN A 93 34.46 10.95 -4.17
C GLN A 93 33.80 9.74 -3.50
N ILE A 94 33.70 8.61 -4.21
CA ILE A 94 33.18 7.34 -3.66
C ILE A 94 33.97 6.94 -2.41
N LYS A 95 35.31 6.95 -2.50
CA LYS A 95 36.17 6.62 -1.36
C LYS A 95 35.97 7.56 -0.18
N THR A 96 35.90 8.87 -0.44
CA THR A 96 35.71 9.88 0.61
C THR A 96 34.38 9.69 1.34
N GLU A 97 33.31 9.41 0.59
CA GLU A 97 31.99 9.14 1.17
C GLU A 97 31.96 7.84 1.97
N ALA A 98 32.62 6.79 1.49
CA ALA A 98 32.77 5.54 2.25
C ALA A 98 33.56 5.74 3.56
N GLU A 99 34.64 6.51 3.55
CA GLU A 99 35.41 6.88 4.76
C GLU A 99 34.54 7.67 5.77
N ASN A 100 33.67 8.55 5.28
CA ASN A 100 32.70 9.25 6.12
C ASN A 100 31.66 8.30 6.72
N ASN A 101 31.18 7.31 5.96
CA ASN A 101 30.26 6.29 6.46
C ASN A 101 30.89 5.41 7.54
N VAL A 102 32.17 5.02 7.39
CA VAL A 102 32.93 4.33 8.45
C VAL A 102 33.02 5.20 9.69
N THR A 103 33.30 6.50 9.52
CA THR A 103 33.36 7.44 10.65
C THR A 103 32.02 7.55 11.37
N GLY A 104 30.91 7.63 10.63
CA GLY A 104 29.56 7.61 11.19
C GLY A 104 29.24 6.31 11.93
N ALA A 105 29.69 5.17 11.42
CA ALA A 105 29.54 3.88 12.10
C ALA A 105 30.31 3.85 13.43
N LYS A 106 31.52 4.40 13.48
CA LYS A 106 32.29 4.53 14.74
C LYS A 106 31.58 5.42 15.76
N GLN A 107 31.04 6.56 15.32
CA GLN A 107 30.25 7.44 16.17
C GLN A 107 29.02 6.74 16.75
N LYS A 108 28.31 5.96 15.91
CA LYS A 108 27.18 5.14 16.35
C LYS A 108 27.58 4.09 17.39
N ALA A 109 28.73 3.45 17.26
CA ALA A 109 29.25 2.53 18.27
C ALA A 109 29.53 3.25 19.60
N GLU A 110 30.10 4.45 19.58
CA GLU A 110 30.31 5.27 20.78
C GLU A 110 29.00 5.68 21.46
N GLU A 111 27.98 6.06 20.68
CA GLU A 111 26.65 6.43 21.17
C GLU A 111 25.91 5.24 21.77
N ASN A 112 25.94 4.09 21.09
CA ASN A 112 25.36 2.85 21.59
C ASN A 112 26.06 2.39 22.87
N ALA A 113 27.39 2.49 22.95
CA ALA A 113 28.14 2.09 24.14
C ALA A 113 27.70 2.89 25.38
N LYS A 114 27.48 4.19 25.20
CA LYS A 114 26.95 5.07 26.25
C LYS A 114 25.50 4.71 26.61
N THR A 115 24.66 4.47 25.61
CA THR A 115 23.21 4.20 25.79
C THR A 115 22.95 2.84 26.43
N ASN A 116 23.65 1.81 25.98
CA ASN A 116 23.48 0.42 26.42
C ASN A 116 24.34 0.08 27.65
N ASN A 117 25.20 1.01 28.09
CA ASN A 117 26.19 0.79 29.14
C ASN A 117 27.12 -0.42 28.83
N THR A 118 27.59 -0.47 27.58
CA THR A 118 28.51 -1.49 27.02
C THR A 118 29.84 -0.84 26.62
N SER A 119 30.78 -1.63 26.08
CA SER A 119 32.06 -1.10 25.59
C SER A 119 31.97 -0.71 24.11
N TYR A 120 32.75 0.29 23.69
CA TYR A 120 32.91 0.63 22.27
C TYR A 120 33.29 -0.61 21.44
N SER A 121 34.19 -1.46 21.92
CA SER A 121 34.62 -2.67 21.20
C SER A 121 33.44 -3.62 20.95
N THR A 122 32.58 -3.82 21.95
CA THR A 122 31.40 -4.68 21.83
C THR A 122 30.41 -4.16 20.78
N GLU A 123 30.14 -2.85 20.81
CA GLU A 123 29.23 -2.23 19.84
C GLU A 123 29.84 -2.16 18.44
N TRP A 124 31.16 -1.94 18.34
CA TRP A 124 31.89 -1.96 17.09
C TRP A 124 31.90 -3.35 16.44
N ASP A 125 32.20 -4.40 17.21
CA ASP A 125 32.13 -5.80 16.75
C ASP A 125 30.70 -6.16 16.31
N SER A 126 29.68 -5.64 17.00
CA SER A 126 28.28 -5.81 16.61
C SER A 126 27.97 -5.10 15.29
N ILE A 127 28.51 -3.90 15.06
CA ILE A 127 28.35 -3.19 13.78
C ILE A 127 29.04 -3.97 12.66
N LEU A 128 30.31 -4.35 12.83
CA LEU A 128 31.05 -5.14 11.84
C LEU A 128 30.32 -6.44 11.49
N SER A 129 29.83 -7.15 12.51
CA SER A 129 29.03 -8.37 12.34
C SER A 129 27.72 -8.12 11.59
N SER A 130 27.05 -6.98 11.83
CA SER A 130 25.80 -6.63 11.14
C SER A 130 25.99 -6.37 9.64
N TYR A 131 27.19 -5.95 9.24
CA TYR A 131 27.60 -5.78 7.85
C TYR A 131 28.30 -7.02 7.27
N GLY A 132 28.51 -8.07 8.07
CA GLY A 132 29.15 -9.31 7.63
C GLY A 132 30.65 -9.17 7.33
N VAL A 133 31.33 -8.23 8.00
CA VAL A 133 32.76 -7.92 7.80
C VAL A 133 33.55 -8.17 9.09
N GLU A 134 34.85 -8.47 8.96
CA GLU A 134 35.71 -8.81 10.11
C GLU A 134 36.39 -7.59 10.73
N ASP A 135 36.62 -6.54 9.94
CA ASP A 135 37.39 -5.37 10.37
C ASP A 135 36.94 -4.08 9.65
N GLU A 136 37.56 -2.96 10.06
CA GLU A 136 37.31 -1.63 9.49
C GLU A 136 37.63 -1.55 8.00
N GLU A 137 38.66 -2.26 7.52
CA GLU A 137 39.00 -2.27 6.09
C GLU A 137 37.90 -2.99 5.30
N GLY A 138 37.38 -4.10 5.81
CA GLY A 138 36.21 -4.80 5.29
C GLY A 138 34.98 -3.90 5.24
N LEU A 139 34.72 -3.14 6.31
CA LEU A 139 33.60 -2.19 6.35
C LEU A 139 33.75 -1.06 5.32
N LEU A 140 34.97 -0.53 5.17
CA LEU A 140 35.26 0.47 4.13
C LEU A 140 35.00 -0.10 2.73
N GLN A 141 35.46 -1.33 2.45
CA GLN A 141 35.22 -1.98 1.16
C GLN A 141 33.73 -2.27 0.91
N HIS A 142 32.97 -2.58 1.97
CA HIS A 142 31.52 -2.75 1.89
C HIS A 142 30.84 -1.43 1.47
N PHE A 143 31.13 -0.32 2.16
CA PHE A 143 30.55 0.97 1.79
C PHE A 143 30.98 1.47 0.41
N ILE A 144 32.22 1.21 -0.01
CA ILE A 144 32.64 1.51 -1.39
C ILE A 144 31.75 0.77 -2.39
N TYR A 145 31.52 -0.53 -2.17
CA TYR A 145 30.67 -1.33 -3.05
C TYR A 145 29.22 -0.86 -3.08
N ASP A 146 28.64 -0.54 -1.92
CA ASP A 146 27.27 -0.04 -1.85
C ASP A 146 27.10 1.24 -2.67
N ILE A 147 28.07 2.16 -2.59
CA ILE A 147 28.06 3.42 -3.36
C ILE A 147 28.28 3.15 -4.86
N GLU A 148 29.21 2.27 -5.24
CA GLU A 148 29.43 1.87 -6.64
C GLU A 148 28.16 1.24 -7.25
N LYS A 149 27.51 0.37 -6.49
CA LYS A 149 26.25 -0.26 -6.87
C LYS A 149 25.14 0.78 -7.04
N GLU A 150 25.02 1.74 -6.13
CA GLU A 150 24.04 2.83 -6.22
C GLU A 150 24.28 3.68 -7.48
N GLU A 151 25.53 4.07 -7.77
CA GLU A 151 25.88 4.83 -8.96
C GLU A 151 25.54 4.07 -10.25
N LEU A 152 25.78 2.75 -10.29
CA LEU A 152 25.37 1.92 -11.42
C LEU A 152 23.85 1.80 -11.54
N GLN A 153 23.12 1.66 -10.42
CA GLN A 153 21.65 1.64 -10.41
C GLN A 153 21.08 2.96 -10.94
N ASP A 154 21.66 4.08 -10.56
CA ASP A 154 21.28 5.42 -11.02
C ASP A 154 21.57 5.60 -12.51
N LYS A 155 22.70 5.09 -13.01
CA LYS A 155 23.02 5.08 -14.44
C LYS A 155 22.02 4.24 -15.22
N TYR A 156 21.76 3.01 -14.78
CA TYR A 156 20.77 2.13 -15.42
C TYR A 156 19.40 2.78 -15.45
N PHE A 157 18.98 3.39 -14.33
CA PHE A 157 17.71 4.11 -14.26
C PHE A 157 17.67 5.26 -15.27
N SER A 158 18.72 6.09 -15.33
CA SER A 158 18.77 7.22 -16.27
C SER A 158 18.69 6.75 -17.73
N ASP A 159 19.40 5.67 -18.08
CA ASP A 159 19.43 5.12 -19.43
C ASP A 159 18.10 4.47 -19.84
N ASN A 160 17.34 3.93 -18.87
CA ASN A 160 16.13 3.14 -19.11
C ASN A 160 14.87 3.78 -18.51
N LYS A 161 14.92 5.06 -18.14
CA LYS A 161 13.87 5.75 -17.37
C LYS A 161 12.49 5.55 -17.98
N ALA A 162 12.33 5.83 -19.27
CA ALA A 162 11.04 5.72 -19.95
C ALA A 162 10.46 4.29 -19.92
N ALA A 163 11.31 3.27 -20.13
CA ALA A 163 10.88 1.87 -20.08
C ALA A 163 10.52 1.46 -18.64
N LEU A 164 11.34 1.83 -17.66
CA LEU A 164 11.09 1.53 -16.26
C LEU A 164 9.82 2.21 -15.73
N THR A 165 9.57 3.47 -16.11
CA THR A 165 8.32 4.17 -15.78
C THR A 165 7.11 3.40 -16.31
N LYS A 166 7.14 2.97 -17.58
CA LYS A 166 6.04 2.17 -18.17
C LYS A 166 5.87 0.82 -17.49
N GLU A 167 6.96 0.11 -17.20
CA GLU A 167 6.91 -1.15 -16.46
C GLU A 167 6.33 -0.97 -15.05
N TYR A 168 6.68 0.12 -14.37
CA TYR A 168 6.16 0.49 -13.06
C TYR A 168 4.65 0.78 -13.10
N LEU A 169 4.19 1.55 -14.09
CA LEU A 169 2.77 1.86 -14.28
C LEU A 169 1.95 0.62 -14.69
N GLY A 170 2.55 -0.29 -15.48
CA GLY A 170 1.91 -1.50 -16.00
C GLY A 170 1.09 -1.30 -17.27
N VAL A 171 0.84 -0.04 -17.64
CA VAL A 171 0.19 0.37 -18.88
C VAL A 171 0.95 1.54 -19.51
N ASP A 172 0.83 1.67 -20.83
CA ASP A 172 1.29 2.87 -21.56
C ASP A 172 0.18 3.93 -21.63
N ASN A 173 0.50 5.08 -22.22
CA ASN A 173 -0.48 6.16 -22.44
C ASN A 173 -1.68 5.78 -23.32
N ALA A 174 -1.66 4.64 -24.01
CA ALA A 174 -2.81 4.10 -24.75
C ALA A 174 -3.61 3.06 -23.93
N GLY A 175 -3.27 2.87 -22.65
CA GLY A 175 -3.86 1.88 -21.77
C GLY A 175 -3.48 0.44 -22.12
N GLN A 176 -2.46 0.22 -22.96
CA GLN A 176 -2.03 -1.13 -23.35
C GLN A 176 -1.11 -1.72 -22.29
N ALA A 177 -1.21 -3.03 -22.06
CA ALA A 177 -0.37 -3.72 -21.10
C ALA A 177 1.12 -3.60 -21.46
N VAL A 178 1.94 -3.21 -20.48
CA VAL A 178 3.40 -3.15 -20.62
C VAL A 178 4.01 -4.42 -20.03
N GLY A 179 4.80 -5.13 -20.84
CA GLY A 179 5.55 -6.29 -20.37
C GLY A 179 6.62 -5.87 -19.35
N SER A 180 6.64 -6.54 -18.19
CA SER A 180 7.63 -6.29 -17.14
C SER A 180 8.23 -7.58 -16.58
N LYS A 181 9.49 -7.49 -16.16
CA LYS A 181 10.21 -8.56 -15.44
C LYS A 181 9.75 -8.71 -13.97
N ALA A 182 9.04 -7.71 -13.45
CA ALA A 182 8.41 -7.73 -12.13
C ALA A 182 6.88 -7.57 -12.25
N LYS A 183 6.16 -7.64 -11.13
CA LYS A 183 4.76 -7.23 -11.08
C LYS A 183 4.72 -5.69 -11.08
N SER A 184 4.01 -5.10 -12.05
CA SER A 184 3.79 -3.66 -12.10
C SER A 184 3.04 -3.15 -10.88
N SER A 185 3.23 -1.88 -10.54
CA SER A 185 2.73 -1.28 -9.31
C SER A 185 1.33 -0.69 -9.42
N PHE A 186 0.82 -0.38 -10.61
CA PHE A 186 -0.50 0.26 -10.82
C PHE A 186 -0.78 1.39 -9.80
N PRO A 187 0.11 2.41 -9.73
CA PRO A 187 0.08 3.42 -8.68
C PRO A 187 -1.08 4.40 -8.79
N TYR A 188 -1.59 4.79 -7.64
CA TYR A 188 -2.55 5.88 -7.44
C TYR A 188 -1.90 6.95 -6.57
N HIS A 189 -2.29 8.20 -6.76
CA HIS A 189 -1.96 9.27 -5.83
C HIS A 189 -3.21 9.69 -5.07
N ILE A 190 -3.18 9.53 -3.74
CA ILE A 190 -4.34 9.69 -2.88
C ILE A 190 -4.05 10.78 -1.85
N ARG A 191 -5.08 11.55 -1.51
CA ARG A 191 -5.09 12.38 -0.30
C ARG A 191 -6.27 11.99 0.56
N HIS A 192 -6.15 12.16 1.87
CA HIS A 192 -7.20 11.80 2.81
C HIS A 192 -7.36 12.78 3.98
N ILE A 193 -8.51 12.66 4.65
CA ILE A 193 -8.82 13.25 5.94
C ILE A 193 -9.29 12.09 6.82
N LEU A 194 -8.59 11.85 7.93
CA LEU A 194 -9.03 10.89 8.94
C LEU A 194 -9.91 11.60 9.96
N VAL A 195 -11.16 11.18 10.09
CA VAL A 195 -12.01 11.53 11.23
C VAL A 195 -11.96 10.39 12.23
N SER A 196 -11.20 10.56 13.30
CA SER A 196 -10.94 9.49 14.27
C SER A 196 -12.20 9.13 15.07
N VAL A 197 -12.50 7.84 15.16
CA VAL A 197 -13.56 7.31 16.02
C VAL A 197 -12.98 6.19 16.90
N ALA A 198 -13.46 6.08 18.14
CA ALA A 198 -12.92 5.13 19.12
C ALA A 198 -13.67 3.78 19.13
N ASP A 199 -14.59 3.59 18.19
CA ASP A 199 -15.38 2.37 18.10
C ASP A 199 -14.53 1.21 17.57
N GLY A 200 -14.68 0.03 18.17
CA GLY A 200 -13.96 -1.16 17.72
C GLY A 200 -14.35 -1.52 16.30
N ALA A 201 -13.36 -1.74 15.43
CA ALA A 201 -13.55 -2.02 14.00
C ALA A 201 -14.52 -3.20 13.72
N THR A 202 -14.73 -4.10 14.68
CA THR A 202 -15.49 -5.35 14.52
C THR A 202 -16.98 -5.26 14.88
N ASN A 203 -17.47 -4.11 15.37
CA ASN A 203 -18.90 -3.94 15.68
C ASN A 203 -19.67 -3.48 14.44
N PHE A 204 -20.15 -4.41 13.61
CA PHE A 204 -20.69 -4.06 12.28
C PHE A 204 -22.10 -3.44 12.27
N TYR A 205 -22.85 -3.49 13.37
CA TYR A 205 -24.26 -3.06 13.41
C TYR A 205 -24.65 -2.22 14.64
N ASN A 206 -23.84 -2.19 15.70
CA ASN A 206 -24.14 -1.56 16.99
C ASN A 206 -22.94 -0.83 17.60
N GLY A 207 -22.14 -0.19 16.76
CA GLY A 207 -21.04 0.67 17.17
C GLY A 207 -21.49 1.93 17.91
N THR A 208 -20.65 2.50 18.76
CA THR A 208 -20.96 3.75 19.47
C THR A 208 -19.85 4.77 19.31
N ILE A 209 -20.22 6.01 19.04
CA ILE A 209 -19.34 7.17 18.97
C ILE A 209 -19.66 8.16 20.10
N THR A 210 -18.62 8.88 20.54
CA THR A 210 -18.77 9.94 21.54
C THR A 210 -19.38 11.20 20.91
N SER A 211 -19.86 12.12 21.76
CA SER A 211 -20.34 13.42 21.30
C SER A 211 -19.27 14.19 20.52
N ASP A 212 -18.02 14.21 21.01
CA ASP A 212 -16.92 14.93 20.35
C ASP A 212 -16.55 14.31 18.99
N GLN A 213 -16.66 12.99 18.86
CA GLN A 213 -16.46 12.30 17.58
C GLN A 213 -17.59 12.66 16.60
N ALA A 214 -18.84 12.66 17.06
CA ALA A 214 -19.99 13.06 16.25
C ALA A 214 -19.87 14.52 15.79
N LYS A 215 -19.45 15.44 16.66
CA LYS A 215 -19.15 16.83 16.29
C LYS A 215 -18.03 16.93 15.27
N SER A 216 -16.97 16.15 15.42
CA SER A 216 -15.85 16.11 14.46
C SER A 216 -16.32 15.65 13.07
N ILE A 217 -17.17 14.62 12.99
CA ILE A 217 -17.77 14.14 11.74
C ILE A 217 -18.58 15.25 11.05
N GLY A 218 -19.46 15.93 11.79
CA GLY A 218 -20.25 17.05 11.25
C GLY A 218 -19.37 18.23 10.83
N THR A 219 -18.37 18.59 11.64
CA THR A 219 -17.48 19.72 11.36
C THR A 219 -16.66 19.49 10.08
N VAL A 220 -16.15 18.27 9.87
CA VAL A 220 -15.37 17.97 8.66
C VAL A 220 -16.22 18.11 7.40
N ILE A 221 -17.47 17.63 7.42
CA ILE A 221 -18.33 17.75 6.23
C ILE A 221 -18.71 19.21 5.94
N ASP A 222 -18.97 20.00 6.97
CA ASP A 222 -19.31 21.42 6.82
C ASP A 222 -18.15 22.19 6.18
N TYR A 223 -16.91 21.90 6.59
CA TYR A 223 -15.71 22.50 6.00
C TYR A 223 -15.45 22.05 4.56
N LEU A 224 -15.75 20.79 4.22
CA LEU A 224 -15.65 20.29 2.84
C LEU A 224 -16.70 20.92 1.92
N MET A 225 -17.88 21.26 2.45
CA MET A 225 -18.93 21.97 1.71
C MET A 225 -18.67 23.46 1.55
N ASP A 226 -17.90 24.06 2.45
CA ASP A 226 -17.56 25.47 2.41
C ASP A 226 -16.53 25.75 1.30
N SER A 227 -16.96 26.47 0.27
CA SER A 227 -16.12 26.80 -0.89
C SER A 227 -14.87 27.62 -0.55
N SER A 228 -14.81 28.22 0.64
CA SER A 228 -13.63 28.98 1.10
C SER A 228 -12.46 28.11 1.53
N TYR A 229 -12.65 26.80 1.71
CA TYR A 229 -11.58 25.87 2.09
C TYR A 229 -11.26 24.88 0.97
N THR A 230 -9.98 24.67 0.73
CA THR A 230 -9.48 23.55 -0.08
C THR A 230 -9.44 22.27 0.74
N PHE A 231 -9.45 21.10 0.09
CA PHE A 231 -9.25 19.82 0.77
C PHE A 231 -7.95 19.81 1.61
N ALA A 232 -6.91 20.52 1.14
CA ALA A 232 -5.63 20.63 1.86
C ALA A 232 -5.79 21.34 3.20
N GLU A 233 -6.56 22.42 3.22
CA GLU A 233 -6.80 23.23 4.42
C GLU A 233 -7.68 22.47 5.41
N VAL A 234 -8.71 21.77 4.92
CA VAL A 234 -9.53 20.91 5.78
C VAL A 234 -8.68 19.79 6.39
N ALA A 235 -7.84 19.12 5.61
CA ALA A 235 -6.94 18.09 6.11
C ALA A 235 -5.97 18.61 7.18
N LYS A 236 -5.32 19.75 6.93
CA LYS A 236 -4.41 20.41 7.90
C LYS A 236 -5.13 20.78 9.20
N LYS A 237 -6.40 21.17 9.11
CA LYS A 237 -7.16 21.69 10.25
C LYS A 237 -7.82 20.61 11.08
N LEU A 238 -8.34 19.55 10.44
CA LEU A 238 -9.30 18.64 11.06
C LEU A 238 -8.93 17.15 10.95
N SER A 239 -7.90 16.77 10.17
CA SER A 239 -7.51 15.36 10.08
C SER A 239 -6.83 14.88 11.36
N GLY A 240 -7.24 13.72 11.86
CA GLY A 240 -6.61 13.01 12.98
C GLY A 240 -5.29 12.32 12.61
N ASP A 241 -4.97 12.18 11.32
CA ASP A 241 -3.65 11.72 10.87
C ASP A 241 -2.72 12.94 10.72
N THR A 242 -1.98 13.24 11.78
CA THR A 242 -1.10 14.41 11.82
C THR A 242 0.01 14.37 10.77
N GLY A 243 0.43 13.19 10.33
CA GLY A 243 1.52 13.01 9.37
C GLY A 243 1.11 13.45 7.97
N SER A 244 -0.03 12.95 7.49
CA SER A 244 -0.59 13.36 6.20
C SER A 244 -1.22 14.75 6.27
N ALA A 245 -1.83 15.13 7.41
CA ALA A 245 -2.45 16.44 7.62
C ALA A 245 -1.47 17.58 7.31
N ALA A 246 -0.24 17.51 7.83
CA ALA A 246 0.80 18.51 7.60
C ALA A 246 1.09 18.73 6.10
N LYS A 247 0.92 17.68 5.29
CA LYS A 247 1.09 17.66 3.83
C LYS A 247 -0.22 17.88 3.07
N GLY A 248 -1.26 18.44 3.70
CA GLY A 248 -2.56 18.66 3.06
C GLY A 248 -3.32 17.37 2.79
N GLY A 249 -3.15 16.35 3.64
CA GLY A 249 -3.78 15.04 3.52
C GLY A 249 -3.04 14.08 2.60
N ASP A 250 -1.88 14.45 2.06
CA ASP A 250 -1.11 13.59 1.16
C ASP A 250 -0.57 12.34 1.86
N VAL A 251 -0.97 11.18 1.35
CA VAL A 251 -0.46 9.86 1.76
C VAL A 251 0.54 9.28 0.76
N GLY A 252 0.86 10.03 -0.29
CA GLY A 252 1.79 9.70 -1.35
C GLY A 252 1.23 8.68 -2.33
N ILE A 253 2.16 7.91 -2.90
CA ILE A 253 1.86 6.89 -3.90
C ILE A 253 1.31 5.63 -3.22
N MET A 254 0.08 5.27 -3.57
CA MET A 254 -0.56 4.02 -3.18
C MET A 254 -0.43 2.99 -4.30
N THR A 255 0.08 1.81 -3.96
CA THR A 255 0.14 0.62 -4.83
C THR A 255 -0.57 -0.54 -4.13
N PRO A 256 -0.84 -1.67 -4.82
CA PRO A 256 -1.40 -2.86 -4.18
C PRO A 256 -0.55 -3.40 -3.02
N THR A 257 0.74 -3.06 -2.97
CA THR A 257 1.69 -3.49 -1.94
C THR A 257 1.95 -2.45 -0.85
N THR A 258 1.36 -1.25 -0.93
CA THR A 258 1.47 -0.26 0.16
C THR A 258 0.86 -0.84 1.44
N SER A 259 1.51 -0.57 2.58
CA SER A 259 1.12 -1.07 3.91
C SER A 259 -0.07 -0.31 4.51
N PHE A 260 -1.07 0.00 3.69
CA PHE A 260 -2.35 0.56 4.12
C PHE A 260 -3.33 -0.57 4.44
N VAL A 261 -4.33 -0.27 5.28
CA VAL A 261 -5.44 -1.20 5.53
C VAL A 261 -6.17 -1.49 4.23
N ASP A 262 -6.62 -2.73 4.08
CA ASP A 262 -7.16 -3.20 2.81
C ASP A 262 -8.47 -2.48 2.45
N GLU A 263 -9.28 -2.04 3.42
CA GLU A 263 -10.47 -1.23 3.14
C GLU A 263 -10.10 0.09 2.44
N PHE A 264 -9.05 0.77 2.90
CA PHE A 264 -8.58 2.02 2.31
C PHE A 264 -8.03 1.78 0.91
N LYS A 265 -7.13 0.80 0.77
CA LYS A 265 -6.43 0.53 -0.48
C LYS A 265 -7.33 -0.12 -1.53
N LEU A 266 -7.95 -1.24 -1.18
CA LEU A 266 -8.80 -2.02 -2.08
C LEU A 266 -10.16 -1.36 -2.28
N GLY A 267 -10.70 -0.64 -1.29
CA GLY A 267 -11.92 0.15 -1.47
C GLY A 267 -11.78 1.22 -2.55
N ILE A 268 -10.63 1.89 -2.62
CA ILE A 268 -10.32 2.85 -3.69
C ILE A 268 -10.15 2.16 -5.05
N TYR A 269 -9.39 1.06 -5.12
CA TYR A 269 -9.27 0.30 -6.37
C TYR A 269 -10.63 -0.23 -6.86
N ALA A 270 -11.46 -0.73 -5.94
CA ALA A 270 -12.82 -1.19 -6.21
C ALA A 270 -13.70 -0.06 -6.75
N TYR A 271 -13.70 1.09 -6.06
CA TYR A 271 -14.43 2.27 -6.51
C TYR A 271 -14.03 2.66 -7.93
N ASP A 272 -12.74 2.88 -8.14
CA ASP A 272 -12.28 3.47 -9.38
C ASP A 272 -12.45 2.51 -10.56
N ALA A 273 -11.98 1.27 -10.43
CA ALA A 273 -12.08 0.28 -11.49
C ALA A 273 -13.53 -0.09 -11.78
N VAL A 274 -14.26 -0.61 -10.79
CA VAL A 274 -15.50 -1.33 -11.03
C VAL A 274 -16.71 -0.45 -10.82
N LEU A 275 -16.72 0.34 -9.75
CA LEU A 275 -17.95 0.98 -9.29
C LEU A 275 -18.17 2.39 -9.86
N SER A 276 -17.13 3.02 -10.40
CA SER A 276 -17.20 4.30 -11.11
C SER A 276 -17.38 4.15 -12.63
N GLY A 277 -17.40 2.91 -13.15
CA GLY A 277 -17.57 2.61 -14.57
C GLY A 277 -16.30 2.71 -15.41
N ARG A 278 -15.10 2.64 -14.82
CA ARG A 278 -13.81 2.70 -15.52
C ARG A 278 -13.20 1.32 -15.82
N GLU A 279 -13.97 0.24 -15.72
CA GLU A 279 -13.48 -1.14 -15.65
C GLU A 279 -13.03 -1.78 -16.97
N GLU A 280 -13.29 -1.17 -18.12
CA GLU A 280 -13.16 -1.84 -19.42
C GLU A 280 -11.71 -2.20 -19.80
N ASN A 281 -10.71 -1.65 -19.12
CA ASN A 281 -9.32 -1.94 -19.40
C ASN A 281 -8.84 -3.28 -18.78
N ALA A 282 -8.69 -4.30 -19.63
CA ALA A 282 -8.25 -5.64 -19.21
C ALA A 282 -6.86 -5.67 -18.57
N ALA A 283 -5.92 -4.82 -19.01
CA ALA A 283 -4.56 -4.78 -18.45
C ALA A 283 -4.61 -4.32 -16.98
N ILE A 284 -5.37 -3.26 -16.71
CA ILE A 284 -5.55 -2.74 -15.36
C ILE A 284 -6.37 -3.71 -14.51
N LYS A 285 -7.47 -4.25 -15.05
CA LYS A 285 -8.31 -5.26 -14.35
C LYS A 285 -7.48 -6.44 -13.86
N ASN A 286 -6.62 -6.98 -14.72
CA ASN A 286 -5.73 -8.09 -14.36
C ASN A 286 -4.62 -7.64 -13.39
N GLY A 287 -4.06 -6.46 -13.60
CA GLY A 287 -3.05 -5.86 -12.73
C GLY A 287 -3.49 -5.67 -11.28
N LEU A 288 -4.73 -5.22 -11.11
CA LEU A 288 -5.39 -5.02 -9.82
C LEU A 288 -6.00 -6.30 -9.23
N GLY A 289 -5.92 -7.44 -9.93
CA GLY A 289 -6.45 -8.72 -9.45
C GLY A 289 -7.97 -8.84 -9.51
N LEU A 290 -8.66 -7.95 -10.22
CA LEU A 290 -10.13 -7.93 -10.33
C LEU A 290 -10.67 -9.08 -11.19
N GLY A 291 -9.85 -9.64 -12.08
CA GLY A 291 -10.19 -10.83 -12.87
C GLY A 291 -9.91 -12.15 -12.15
N GLU A 292 -9.33 -12.13 -10.95
CA GLU A 292 -8.93 -13.34 -10.24
C GLU A 292 -10.15 -14.10 -9.71
N GLU A 293 -10.18 -15.40 -9.93
CA GLU A 293 -11.22 -16.26 -9.39
C GLU A 293 -11.04 -16.44 -7.88
N ILE A 294 -12.12 -16.22 -7.15
CA ILE A 294 -12.22 -16.39 -5.70
C ILE A 294 -13.39 -17.31 -5.35
N THR A 295 -13.33 -17.86 -4.15
CA THR A 295 -14.39 -18.68 -3.57
C THR A 295 -14.74 -18.08 -2.23
N LEU A 296 -15.98 -17.61 -2.09
CA LEU A 296 -16.48 -16.97 -0.89
C LEU A 296 -17.75 -17.70 -0.41
N GLY A 297 -17.92 -17.79 0.91
CA GLY A 297 -19.18 -18.26 1.51
C GLY A 297 -20.20 -17.13 1.52
N LYS A 298 -21.19 -17.15 0.62
CA LYS A 298 -22.25 -16.13 0.56
C LYS A 298 -23.44 -16.55 1.42
N TYR A 299 -23.97 -15.65 2.21
CA TYR A 299 -25.26 -15.86 2.85
C TYR A 299 -26.39 -15.57 1.88
N ASN A 300 -27.23 -16.56 1.64
CA ASN A 300 -28.44 -16.41 0.87
C ASN A 300 -29.59 -16.04 1.82
N LYS A 301 -30.14 -14.83 1.68
CA LYS A 301 -31.21 -14.31 2.54
C LYS A 301 -32.52 -15.08 2.36
N ASP A 302 -32.82 -15.52 1.15
CA ASP A 302 -34.06 -16.23 0.81
C ASP A 302 -34.08 -17.64 1.42
N THR A 303 -32.94 -18.33 1.39
CA THR A 303 -32.81 -19.69 1.93
C THR A 303 -32.24 -19.74 3.34
N ARG A 304 -31.73 -18.61 3.87
CA ARG A 304 -31.03 -18.48 5.16
C ARG A 304 -29.86 -19.47 5.32
N THR A 305 -29.15 -19.75 4.23
CA THR A 305 -28.01 -20.68 4.19
C THR A 305 -26.77 -20.02 3.62
N THR A 306 -25.59 -20.55 3.99
CA THR A 306 -24.33 -20.16 3.34
C THR A 306 -24.10 -21.04 2.12
N ALA A 307 -24.08 -20.45 0.92
CA ALA A 307 -23.67 -21.11 -0.31
C ALA A 307 -22.19 -20.83 -0.58
N ILE A 308 -21.48 -21.81 -1.13
CA ILE A 308 -20.11 -21.62 -1.63
C ILE A 308 -20.20 -21.43 -3.13
N GLU A 309 -19.78 -20.27 -3.62
CA GLU A 309 -19.78 -19.96 -5.05
C GLU A 309 -18.37 -19.55 -5.51
N LYS A 310 -18.07 -19.88 -6.76
CA LYS A 310 -16.87 -19.42 -7.47
C LYS A 310 -17.26 -18.24 -8.37
N THR A 311 -16.50 -17.16 -8.29
CA THR A 311 -16.77 -15.89 -8.97
C THR A 311 -15.46 -15.10 -9.07
N THR A 312 -15.41 -14.02 -9.84
CA THR A 312 -14.24 -13.13 -9.87
C THR A 312 -14.32 -12.07 -8.78
N VAL A 313 -13.16 -11.55 -8.36
CA VAL A 313 -13.09 -10.39 -7.44
C VAL A 313 -13.97 -9.23 -7.94
N GLY A 314 -13.87 -8.90 -9.23
CA GLY A 314 -14.62 -7.80 -9.84
C GLY A 314 -16.13 -7.97 -9.75
N GLU A 315 -16.65 -9.16 -10.06
CA GLU A 315 -18.08 -9.46 -9.94
C GLU A 315 -18.60 -9.31 -8.50
N GLU A 316 -17.81 -9.74 -7.51
CA GLU A 316 -18.18 -9.60 -6.10
C GLU A 316 -18.15 -8.16 -5.64
N VAL A 317 -17.16 -7.38 -6.08
CA VAL A 317 -17.09 -5.94 -5.83
C VAL A 317 -18.32 -5.25 -6.43
N SER A 318 -18.67 -5.52 -7.70
CA SER A 318 -19.86 -4.96 -8.36
C SER A 318 -21.14 -5.31 -7.60
N ARG A 319 -21.25 -6.56 -7.14
CA ARG A 319 -22.42 -7.08 -6.40
C ARG A 319 -22.59 -6.42 -5.04
N ILE A 320 -21.49 -6.19 -4.31
CA ILE A 320 -21.52 -5.46 -3.02
C ILE A 320 -21.87 -4.00 -3.26
N GLY A 321 -21.35 -3.41 -4.33
CA GLY A 321 -21.68 -2.05 -4.76
C GLY A 321 -21.06 -0.96 -3.89
N LEU A 322 -21.41 0.29 -4.22
CA LEU A 322 -21.08 1.48 -3.43
C LEU A 322 -22.20 1.82 -2.46
N SER A 323 -21.83 2.11 -1.22
CA SER A 323 -22.74 2.76 -0.28
C SER A 323 -22.96 4.20 -0.70
N LYS A 324 -24.19 4.68 -0.52
CA LYS A 324 -24.56 6.09 -0.75
C LYS A 324 -24.94 6.68 0.59
N VAL A 325 -24.17 7.66 1.03
CA VAL A 325 -24.42 8.33 2.30
C VAL A 325 -24.95 9.73 2.03
N PRO A 326 -26.20 10.04 2.41
CA PRO A 326 -26.74 11.38 2.28
C PRO A 326 -25.92 12.37 3.10
N TYR A 327 -25.63 13.54 2.53
CA TYR A 327 -25.00 14.65 3.26
C TYR A 327 -25.70 14.96 4.59
N ASP A 328 -27.04 14.92 4.59
CA ASP A 328 -27.85 15.18 5.78
C ASP A 328 -27.60 14.17 6.92
N ALA A 329 -27.08 12.97 6.62
CA ALA A 329 -26.67 12.02 7.66
C ALA A 329 -25.48 12.55 8.47
N PHE A 330 -24.47 13.14 7.82
CA PHE A 330 -23.33 13.75 8.50
C PHE A 330 -23.75 14.96 9.34
N VAL A 331 -24.60 15.84 8.77
CA VAL A 331 -25.12 17.01 9.47
C VAL A 331 -25.89 16.61 10.72
N ARG A 332 -26.75 15.59 10.64
CA ARG A 332 -27.52 15.10 11.78
C ARG A 332 -26.65 14.43 12.85
N ILE A 333 -25.59 13.73 12.46
CA ILE A 333 -24.63 13.18 13.42
C ILE A 333 -24.01 14.32 14.24
N GLY A 334 -23.54 15.39 13.59
CA GLY A 334 -22.96 16.55 14.28
C GLY A 334 -23.98 17.31 15.12
N ARG A 335 -25.17 17.58 14.57
CA ARG A 335 -26.24 18.33 15.24
C ARG A 335 -26.76 17.63 16.48
N GLU A 336 -26.94 16.31 16.41
CA GLU A 336 -27.52 15.49 17.49
C GLU A 336 -26.44 14.86 18.39
N ALA A 337 -25.22 15.39 18.35
CA ALA A 337 -24.07 14.82 19.06
C ALA A 337 -24.27 14.74 20.58
N GLU A 338 -24.98 15.69 21.18
CA GLU A 338 -25.24 15.76 22.63
C GLU A 338 -26.63 15.22 23.03
N THR A 339 -27.41 14.79 22.04
CA THR A 339 -28.80 14.38 22.25
C THR A 339 -28.86 12.98 22.87
N GLU A 340 -29.20 12.89 24.16
CA GLU A 340 -29.28 11.62 24.93
C GLU A 340 -30.61 11.42 25.66
N LEU A 341 -31.48 12.44 25.69
CA LEU A 341 -32.75 12.43 26.41
C LEU A 341 -33.93 12.79 25.50
N VAL A 342 -35.05 12.10 25.67
CA VAL A 342 -36.35 12.42 25.05
C VAL A 342 -37.32 12.82 26.15
N ASN A 343 -37.87 14.03 26.10
CA ASN A 343 -38.80 14.53 27.13
C ASN A 343 -38.24 14.37 28.57
N GLY A 344 -36.92 14.50 28.75
CA GLY A 344 -36.24 14.30 30.03
C GLY A 344 -36.01 12.85 30.46
N LYS A 345 -36.42 11.85 29.67
CA LYS A 345 -36.21 10.42 29.92
C LYS A 345 -35.14 9.81 29.02
N LYS A 346 -34.48 8.76 29.48
CA LYS A 346 -33.53 7.96 28.69
C LYS A 346 -34.28 6.94 27.84
N VAL A 347 -33.93 6.81 26.57
CA VAL A 347 -34.47 5.76 25.69
C VAL A 347 -33.77 4.43 26.01
N ASN A 348 -34.54 3.34 26.06
CA ASN A 348 -34.06 1.98 26.29
C ASN A 348 -32.99 1.89 27.42
N ASP A 349 -33.35 2.35 28.62
CA ASP A 349 -32.49 2.38 29.82
C ASP A 349 -31.16 3.15 29.70
N GLY A 350 -31.06 4.05 28.72
CA GLY A 350 -29.81 4.79 28.47
C GLY A 350 -28.79 3.98 27.68
N ASN A 351 -29.23 2.97 26.94
CA ASN A 351 -28.38 2.25 26.01
C ASN A 351 -27.90 3.18 24.89
N ALA A 352 -26.59 3.43 24.85
CA ALA A 352 -25.99 4.37 23.92
C ALA A 352 -26.23 4.03 22.44
N ASN A 353 -26.50 2.77 22.09
CA ASN A 353 -26.85 2.38 20.71
C ASN A 353 -28.10 3.10 20.18
N TYR A 354 -28.97 3.58 21.07
CA TYR A 354 -30.22 4.25 20.75
C TYR A 354 -30.12 5.77 20.74
N TYR A 355 -28.95 6.33 21.06
CA TYR A 355 -28.74 7.77 20.90
C TYR A 355 -28.75 8.14 19.41
N PRO A 356 -29.39 9.26 19.01
CA PRO A 356 -29.53 9.63 17.59
C PRO A 356 -28.22 9.60 16.81
N ARG A 357 -27.12 10.12 17.37
CA ARG A 357 -25.78 10.07 16.74
C ARG A 357 -25.34 8.64 16.38
N ASN A 358 -25.62 7.67 17.26
CA ASN A 358 -25.21 6.28 17.11
C ASN A 358 -26.15 5.53 16.15
N ILE A 359 -27.43 5.89 16.12
CA ILE A 359 -28.36 5.39 15.11
C ILE A 359 -27.92 5.84 13.71
N TYR A 360 -27.64 7.14 13.51
CA TYR A 360 -27.15 7.64 12.22
C TYR A 360 -25.79 7.04 11.85
N TRP A 361 -24.83 6.98 12.80
CA TRP A 361 -23.54 6.32 12.63
C TRP A 361 -23.71 4.88 12.13
N ASN A 362 -24.51 4.06 12.84
CA ASN A 362 -24.67 2.67 12.50
C ASN A 362 -25.37 2.47 11.16
N ASN A 363 -26.33 3.31 10.79
CA ASN A 363 -27.03 3.18 9.52
C ASN A 363 -26.17 3.61 8.32
N PHE A 364 -25.31 4.62 8.47
CA PHE A 364 -24.67 5.29 7.33
C PHE A 364 -23.14 5.24 7.29
N LEU A 365 -22.45 5.26 8.43
CA LEU A 365 -20.99 5.45 8.49
C LEU A 365 -20.24 4.28 9.15
N ASN A 366 -20.94 3.40 9.86
CA ASN A 366 -20.41 2.12 10.34
C ASN A 366 -20.42 1.06 9.23
N LEU A 367 -19.84 1.40 8.09
CA LEU A 367 -19.82 0.62 6.86
C LEU A 367 -18.39 0.55 6.33
N HIS A 368 -17.89 -0.66 6.10
CA HIS A 368 -16.52 -0.89 5.61
C HIS A 368 -16.43 -0.83 4.08
N ASN A 369 -17.58 -0.90 3.39
CA ASN A 369 -17.58 -0.72 1.94
C ASN A 369 -17.33 0.75 1.58
N PRO A 370 -16.72 1.03 0.42
CA PRO A 370 -16.56 2.40 -0.05
C PRO A 370 -17.91 3.05 -0.22
N PHE A 371 -17.97 4.32 0.16
CA PHE A 371 -19.16 5.14 0.01
C PHE A 371 -18.87 6.47 -0.67
N VAL A 372 -19.91 7.01 -1.30
CA VAL A 372 -19.93 8.38 -1.82
C VAL A 372 -20.94 9.19 -1.03
N ILE A 373 -20.70 10.50 -0.95
CA ILE A 373 -21.58 11.42 -0.21
C ILE A 373 -22.52 12.07 -1.22
N THR A 374 -23.84 11.87 -1.05
CA THR A 374 -24.87 12.37 -1.98
C THR A 374 -25.51 13.67 -1.48
N ASP A 375 -26.08 14.44 -2.40
CA ASP A 375 -26.78 15.71 -2.13
C ASP A 375 -28.20 15.55 -1.53
N GLN A 376 -28.54 14.33 -1.10
CA GLN A 376 -29.87 13.97 -0.60
C GLN A 376 -30.08 14.38 0.86
N LYS A 377 -31.34 14.65 1.20
CA LYS A 377 -31.82 14.81 2.58
C LYS A 377 -32.48 13.55 3.09
N LEU A 378 -32.58 13.40 4.41
CA LEU A 378 -33.35 12.31 5.02
C LEU A 378 -34.80 12.77 5.25
N ASN A 379 -35.75 12.00 4.72
CA ASN A 379 -37.18 12.23 4.93
C ASN A 379 -37.62 11.83 6.36
N ALA A 380 -38.89 12.02 6.69
CA ALA A 380 -39.45 11.66 8.01
C ALA A 380 -39.37 10.14 8.34
N LYS A 381 -39.17 9.29 7.32
CA LYS A 381 -38.95 7.85 7.47
C LYS A 381 -37.47 7.49 7.62
N GLY A 382 -36.56 8.46 7.61
CA GLY A 382 -35.11 8.22 7.67
C GLY A 382 -34.50 7.69 6.37
N GLU A 383 -35.25 7.78 5.27
CA GLU A 383 -34.83 7.34 3.95
C GLU A 383 -34.31 8.55 3.14
N PRO A 384 -33.33 8.39 2.25
CA PRO A 384 -32.91 9.45 1.34
C PRO A 384 -34.07 9.91 0.44
N GLU A 385 -34.27 11.22 0.34
CA GLU A 385 -35.25 11.80 -0.58
C GLU A 385 -34.82 11.63 -2.04
N THR A 386 -35.79 11.39 -2.92
CA THR A 386 -35.55 11.18 -4.36
C THR A 386 -35.18 12.45 -5.11
N ASP A 387 -35.53 13.62 -4.56
CA ASP A 387 -35.19 14.93 -5.12
C ASP A 387 -33.99 15.51 -4.35
N ALA A 388 -33.02 16.10 -5.08
CA ALA A 388 -31.86 16.76 -4.50
C ALA A 388 -32.31 17.82 -3.46
N GLY A 389 -31.94 17.60 -2.20
CA GLY A 389 -32.39 18.43 -1.09
C GLY A 389 -31.57 19.71 -0.89
N ILE A 390 -30.44 19.82 -1.60
CA ILE A 390 -29.46 20.91 -1.49
C ILE A 390 -29.43 21.66 -2.84
N PRO A 391 -29.45 23.01 -2.84
CA PRO A 391 -29.49 23.79 -4.06
C PRO A 391 -28.38 23.40 -5.06
N ALA A 392 -28.78 23.26 -6.34
CA ALA A 392 -27.93 22.82 -7.45
C ALA A 392 -26.76 23.77 -7.78
N ASP A 393 -26.70 24.93 -7.14
CA ASP A 393 -25.72 26.01 -7.33
C ASP A 393 -24.57 25.99 -6.31
N SER A 394 -24.52 25.02 -5.38
CA SER A 394 -23.32 24.81 -4.56
C SER A 394 -22.17 24.26 -5.41
N PRO A 395 -20.98 24.88 -5.43
CA PRO A 395 -19.86 24.48 -6.29
C PRO A 395 -19.21 23.16 -5.86
N ARG A 396 -19.66 22.54 -4.76
CA ARG A 396 -19.07 21.32 -4.18
C ARG A 396 -19.82 20.04 -4.53
N TRP A 397 -20.76 20.11 -5.48
CA TRP A 397 -21.42 18.93 -6.02
C TRP A 397 -20.96 18.64 -7.44
N SER A 398 -20.69 17.37 -7.73
CA SER A 398 -20.43 16.91 -9.08
C SER A 398 -21.62 17.18 -10.00
N PRO A 399 -21.43 17.14 -11.33
CA PRO A 399 -22.52 16.88 -12.26
C PRO A 399 -23.30 15.61 -11.85
N VAL A 400 -24.56 15.51 -12.30
CA VAL A 400 -25.38 14.32 -12.05
C VAL A 400 -24.68 13.10 -12.64
N GLN A 401 -24.47 12.10 -11.79
CA GLN A 401 -23.81 10.85 -12.12
C GLN A 401 -24.79 9.87 -12.78
N PRO A 402 -24.32 8.78 -13.41
CA PRO A 402 -25.19 7.85 -14.13
C PRO A 402 -26.31 7.23 -13.30
N ASP A 403 -26.17 7.23 -11.97
CA ASP A 403 -27.14 6.71 -11.01
C ASP A 403 -28.18 7.75 -10.55
N GLY A 404 -28.14 8.96 -11.12
CA GLY A 404 -29.05 10.06 -10.84
C GLY A 404 -28.66 10.98 -9.67
N ASN A 405 -27.57 10.67 -8.94
CA ASN A 405 -27.16 11.46 -7.78
C ASN A 405 -26.04 12.44 -8.14
N ARG A 406 -25.86 13.49 -7.33
CA ARG A 406 -24.60 14.25 -7.32
C ARG A 406 -23.76 13.80 -6.14
N TYR A 407 -22.44 13.79 -6.33
CA TYR A 407 -21.48 13.42 -5.29
C TYR A 407 -20.69 14.63 -4.81
N LEU A 408 -20.32 14.63 -3.54
CA LEU A 408 -19.45 15.67 -2.98
C LEU A 408 -18.08 15.63 -3.67
N ILE A 409 -17.59 16.79 -4.07
CA ILE A 409 -16.30 16.97 -4.75
C ILE A 409 -15.40 17.96 -4.02
N ASP A 410 -14.08 17.82 -4.20
CA ASP A 410 -13.11 18.84 -3.82
C ASP A 410 -13.13 20.05 -4.77
N GLU A 411 -12.23 21.00 -4.55
CA GLU A 411 -12.12 22.25 -5.31
C GLU A 411 -11.72 22.02 -6.77
N ALA A 412 -11.14 20.86 -7.07
CA ALA A 412 -10.67 20.47 -8.39
C ALA A 412 -11.66 19.52 -9.10
N GLY A 413 -12.77 19.15 -8.45
CA GLY A 413 -13.78 18.26 -9.00
C GLY A 413 -13.56 16.77 -8.72
N HIS A 414 -12.60 16.41 -7.87
CA HIS A 414 -12.39 15.02 -7.46
C HIS A 414 -13.49 14.60 -6.48
N ILE A 415 -14.14 13.47 -6.76
CA ILE A 415 -15.17 12.89 -5.89
C ILE A 415 -14.54 12.48 -4.56
N ILE A 416 -15.19 12.86 -3.47
CA ILE A 416 -14.81 12.45 -2.11
C ILE A 416 -15.38 11.07 -1.83
N ILE A 417 -14.48 10.09 -1.65
CA ILE A 417 -14.79 8.70 -1.36
C ILE A 417 -14.53 8.45 0.11
N GLY A 418 -15.52 7.91 0.82
CA GLY A 418 -15.38 7.54 2.22
C GLY A 418 -15.16 6.04 2.40
N VAL A 419 -14.33 5.68 3.37
CA VAL A 419 -14.16 4.30 3.84
C VAL A 419 -14.01 4.30 5.36
N ARG A 420 -14.67 3.37 6.07
CA ARG A 420 -14.36 3.10 7.48
C ARG A 420 -13.17 2.16 7.59
N GLY A 421 -12.13 2.63 8.26
CA GLY A 421 -11.02 1.81 8.71
C GLY A 421 -11.10 1.54 10.21
N SER A 422 -10.06 0.90 10.76
CA SER A 422 -10.00 0.60 12.20
C SER A 422 -9.88 1.84 13.10
N TYR A 423 -9.46 2.99 12.55
CA TYR A 423 -9.19 4.21 13.31
C TYR A 423 -10.24 5.30 13.13
N GLY A 424 -11.23 5.12 12.25
CA GLY A 424 -12.10 6.20 11.85
C GLY A 424 -12.67 6.09 10.45
N ILE A 425 -13.26 7.19 10.01
CA ILE A 425 -13.66 7.40 8.62
C ILE A 425 -12.50 8.08 7.90
N HIS A 426 -12.08 7.50 6.78
CA HIS A 426 -11.16 8.14 5.84
C HIS A 426 -11.98 8.73 4.71
N LEU A 427 -12.00 10.05 4.60
CA LEU A 427 -12.52 10.76 3.43
C LEU A 427 -11.35 11.00 2.48
N MET A 428 -11.44 10.50 1.26
CA MET A 428 -10.33 10.41 0.32
C MET A 428 -10.66 11.04 -1.01
N ILE A 429 -9.63 11.55 -1.68
CA ILE A 429 -9.70 11.97 -3.08
C ILE A 429 -8.60 11.30 -3.87
N MET A 430 -8.91 10.90 -5.10
CA MET A 430 -7.93 10.40 -6.06
C MET A 430 -7.40 11.57 -6.88
N GLN A 431 -6.15 11.95 -6.66
CA GLN A 431 -5.46 12.99 -7.43
C GLN A 431 -5.06 12.49 -8.82
N LYS A 432 -4.77 11.18 -8.95
CA LYS A 432 -4.55 10.53 -10.24
C LYS A 432 -4.90 9.05 -10.16
N SER A 433 -5.75 8.60 -11.08
CA SER A 433 -6.08 7.20 -11.30
C SER A 433 -5.17 6.58 -12.37
N ILE A 434 -4.95 5.27 -12.27
CA ILE A 434 -4.26 4.49 -13.31
C ILE A 434 -5.09 4.36 -14.62
N TYR A 435 -6.40 4.65 -14.55
CA TYR A 435 -7.29 4.71 -15.71
C TYR A 435 -7.25 6.07 -16.42
N ASP A 436 -6.59 7.08 -15.85
CA ASP A 436 -6.43 8.40 -16.47
C ASP A 436 -5.16 8.46 -17.38
N PHE A 437 -5.07 7.55 -18.35
CA PHE A 437 -3.89 7.40 -19.22
C PHE A 437 -3.74 8.49 -20.29
N ASN A 438 -4.85 9.09 -20.74
CA ASN A 438 -4.84 10.13 -21.76
C ASN A 438 -4.91 11.54 -21.15
N ASP A 439 -3.92 12.39 -21.45
CA ASP A 439 -4.14 13.74 -21.97
C ASP A 439 -2.82 14.38 -22.48
N GLY A 440 -2.51 14.13 -23.76
CA GLY A 440 -1.32 14.69 -24.42
C GLY A 440 -1.49 16.11 -24.94
N SER A 441 -2.69 16.70 -24.84
CA SER A 441 -3.06 17.95 -25.54
C SER A 441 -3.80 18.97 -24.67
N THR A 442 -3.82 18.80 -23.36
CA THR A 442 -4.30 19.82 -22.42
C THR A 442 -3.32 20.03 -21.26
N ILE A 443 -3.72 20.86 -20.30
CA ILE A 443 -3.01 21.11 -19.05
C ILE A 443 -3.01 19.89 -18.11
N ALA A 444 -3.95 18.95 -18.29
CA ALA A 444 -3.92 17.68 -17.59
C ALA A 444 -2.77 16.82 -18.14
N PRO A 445 -1.95 16.20 -17.29
CA PRO A 445 -0.91 15.28 -17.77
C PRO A 445 -1.48 13.89 -18.08
N SER A 446 -0.88 13.25 -19.08
CA SER A 446 -0.94 11.79 -19.22
C SER A 446 -0.41 11.09 -17.96
N LEU A 447 -0.67 9.80 -17.84
CA LEU A 447 -0.23 9.03 -16.67
C LEU A 447 1.30 9.03 -16.53
N GLU A 448 2.03 8.87 -17.64
CA GLU A 448 3.50 8.94 -17.64
C GLU A 448 4.03 10.32 -17.24
N GLU A 449 3.40 11.39 -17.73
CA GLU A 449 3.77 12.78 -17.36
C GLU A 449 3.46 13.09 -15.89
N TYR A 450 2.37 12.55 -15.34
CA TYR A 450 1.99 12.78 -13.95
C TYR A 450 3.04 12.26 -12.97
N TYR A 451 3.63 11.10 -13.26
CA TYR A 451 4.71 10.49 -12.50
C TYR A 451 6.09 10.86 -13.06
N THR A 452 6.30 12.14 -13.39
CA THR A 452 7.60 12.67 -13.81
C THR A 452 8.60 12.72 -12.64
N THR A 453 9.89 12.47 -12.92
CA THR A 453 10.98 12.69 -11.95
C THR A 453 11.73 14.02 -12.15
N TYR A 454 11.18 14.91 -12.98
CA TYR A 454 11.68 16.27 -13.19
C TYR A 454 10.94 17.25 -12.27
N VAL A 455 11.58 18.37 -11.93
CA VAL A 455 10.94 19.47 -11.17
C VAL A 455 10.54 20.62 -12.10
N PRO A 456 9.55 21.46 -11.72
CA PRO A 456 9.18 22.63 -12.50
C PRO A 456 10.39 23.50 -12.88
N GLY A 457 10.54 23.80 -14.18
CA GLY A 457 11.68 24.55 -14.73
C GLY A 457 12.77 23.69 -15.36
N ASP A 458 12.81 22.38 -15.09
CA ASP A 458 13.67 21.44 -15.82
C ASP A 458 13.23 21.34 -17.28
N ALA A 459 14.19 21.17 -18.20
CA ALA A 459 13.89 20.98 -19.63
C ALA A 459 13.04 19.73 -19.93
N GLY A 460 13.02 18.75 -19.01
CA GLY A 460 12.21 17.53 -19.12
C GLY A 460 10.86 17.61 -18.41
N TYR A 461 10.53 18.72 -17.75
CA TYR A 461 9.27 18.85 -17.02
C TYR A 461 8.08 18.93 -17.99
N PRO A 462 6.96 18.21 -17.76
CA PRO A 462 5.80 18.26 -18.64
C PRO A 462 5.16 19.66 -18.70
N THR A 463 5.01 20.19 -19.91
CA THR A 463 4.36 21.49 -20.17
C THR A 463 3.34 21.41 -21.29
N PHE A 464 2.31 22.24 -21.22
CA PHE A 464 1.37 22.52 -22.30
C PHE A 464 1.37 24.02 -22.59
N ASP A 465 1.66 24.42 -23.83
CA ASP A 465 1.78 25.83 -24.26
C ASP A 465 2.66 26.69 -23.32
N GLY A 466 3.78 26.13 -22.87
CA GLY A 466 4.72 26.80 -21.97
C GLY A 466 4.27 26.87 -20.50
N THR A 467 3.11 26.31 -20.17
CA THR A 467 2.60 26.22 -18.80
C THR A 467 2.88 24.82 -18.24
N ASN A 468 3.37 24.74 -17.01
CA ASN A 468 3.61 23.48 -16.31
C ASN A 468 2.30 22.70 -16.14
N LYS A 469 2.28 21.42 -16.52
CA LYS A 469 1.16 20.52 -16.23
C LYS A 469 1.10 20.23 -14.71
N SER A 470 -0.09 19.86 -14.22
CA SER A 470 -0.31 19.48 -12.81
C SER A 470 0.06 18.03 -12.55
N THR A 471 1.29 17.77 -12.09
CA THR A 471 1.86 16.44 -11.84
C THR A 471 1.91 16.11 -10.35
N TYR A 472 2.32 14.89 -9.99
CA TYR A 472 2.61 14.53 -8.58
C TYR A 472 3.64 15.46 -7.93
N VAL A 473 4.51 16.13 -8.70
CA VAL A 473 5.52 17.03 -8.15
C VAL A 473 4.90 18.35 -7.67
N ASN A 474 3.94 18.93 -8.42
CA ASN A 474 3.41 20.28 -8.17
C ASN A 474 1.90 20.35 -7.89
N TYR A 475 1.20 19.22 -7.68
CA TYR A 475 -0.24 19.22 -7.38
C TYR A 475 -0.61 20.09 -6.16
N ILE A 476 0.29 20.20 -5.18
CA ILE A 476 0.27 21.27 -4.16
C ILE A 476 1.38 22.25 -4.52
N ASN A 477 0.96 23.46 -4.91
CA ASN A 477 1.86 24.57 -5.18
C ASN A 477 2.56 24.99 -3.89
N THR A 478 3.88 25.18 -3.99
CA THR A 478 4.75 25.59 -2.90
C THR A 478 5.84 26.48 -3.45
N ASN A 479 6.33 27.38 -2.61
CA ASN A 479 7.46 28.24 -2.95
C ASN A 479 8.80 27.58 -2.60
N GLU A 480 8.78 26.40 -1.98
CA GLU A 480 9.97 25.69 -1.53
C GLU A 480 10.44 24.65 -2.57
N ALA A 481 11.56 24.93 -3.24
CA ALA A 481 12.14 24.01 -4.23
C ALA A 481 12.50 22.63 -3.62
N SER A 482 12.77 22.56 -2.31
CA SER A 482 13.03 21.32 -1.58
C SER A 482 11.84 20.35 -1.60
N GLU A 483 10.61 20.86 -1.57
CA GLU A 483 9.40 20.03 -1.61
C GLU A 483 9.21 19.37 -2.98
N TYR A 484 9.47 20.11 -4.07
CA TYR A 484 9.46 19.54 -5.43
C TYR A 484 10.52 18.46 -5.61
N ASN A 485 11.74 18.70 -5.12
CA ASN A 485 12.81 17.70 -5.18
C ASN A 485 12.45 16.44 -4.36
N THR A 486 11.81 16.60 -3.21
CA THR A 486 11.35 15.48 -2.38
C THR A 486 10.36 14.61 -3.15
N ARG A 487 9.32 15.19 -3.73
CA ARG A 487 8.29 14.46 -4.51
C ARG A 487 8.85 13.82 -5.79
N ALA A 488 9.75 14.51 -6.49
CA ALA A 488 10.43 13.94 -7.66
C ALA A 488 11.29 12.72 -7.28
N ASN A 489 11.95 12.76 -6.11
CA ASN A 489 12.73 11.65 -5.58
C ASN A 489 11.86 10.51 -5.05
N GLU A 490 10.67 10.78 -4.51
CA GLU A 490 9.70 9.75 -4.14
C GLU A 490 9.30 8.90 -5.36
N ILE A 491 9.00 9.55 -6.49
CA ILE A 491 8.69 8.85 -7.75
C ILE A 491 9.90 8.08 -8.27
N LYS A 492 11.09 8.70 -8.27
CA LYS A 492 12.33 8.04 -8.70
C LYS A 492 12.58 6.77 -7.89
N THR A 493 12.41 6.87 -6.57
CA THR A 493 12.57 5.74 -5.65
C THR A 493 11.53 4.67 -5.95
N ALA A 494 10.25 5.02 -6.11
CA ALA A 494 9.18 4.07 -6.43
C ALA A 494 9.45 3.30 -7.73
N ILE A 495 9.92 3.98 -8.79
CA ILE A 495 10.26 3.33 -10.07
C ILE A 495 11.54 2.49 -9.95
N LYS A 496 12.50 2.83 -9.08
CA LYS A 496 13.66 1.97 -8.83
C LYS A 496 13.30 0.74 -7.99
N SER A 497 12.37 0.87 -7.05
CA SER A 497 12.11 -0.15 -6.03
C SER A 497 10.96 -1.12 -6.35
N PHE A 498 10.14 -0.88 -7.37
CA PHE A 498 9.03 -1.81 -7.70
C PHE A 498 9.52 -3.20 -8.09
N ASP A 499 10.71 -3.27 -8.69
CA ASP A 499 11.36 -4.53 -9.02
C ASP A 499 12.31 -4.93 -7.91
N SER A 500 11.84 -5.79 -6.99
CA SER A 500 12.69 -6.42 -5.95
C SER A 500 13.89 -7.19 -6.51
N THR A 501 13.92 -7.45 -7.81
CA THR A 501 14.99 -8.15 -8.53
C THR A 501 15.83 -7.21 -9.40
N TYR A 502 15.85 -5.91 -9.10
CA TYR A 502 16.57 -4.89 -9.86
C TYR A 502 18.05 -5.24 -10.09
N ASP A 503 18.71 -5.88 -9.13
CA ASP A 503 20.10 -6.33 -9.25
C ASP A 503 20.32 -7.35 -10.39
N TYR A 504 19.30 -8.15 -10.74
CA TYR A 504 19.36 -9.02 -11.91
C TYR A 504 19.41 -8.22 -13.22
N ARG A 505 18.83 -7.01 -13.26
CA ARG A 505 18.97 -6.11 -14.42
C ARG A 505 20.38 -5.56 -14.54
N LEU A 506 21.02 -5.25 -13.42
CA LEU A 506 22.42 -4.82 -13.41
C LEU A 506 23.35 -5.94 -13.89
N TYR A 507 23.10 -7.16 -13.41
CA TYR A 507 23.82 -8.34 -13.90
C TYR A 507 23.67 -8.47 -15.42
N GLU A 508 22.44 -8.47 -15.93
CA GLU A 508 22.18 -8.54 -17.37
C GLU A 508 22.87 -7.40 -18.14
N LEU A 509 22.78 -6.15 -17.67
CA LEU A 509 23.48 -5.00 -18.27
C LEU A 509 25.00 -5.27 -18.39
N LEU A 510 25.60 -5.83 -17.35
CA LEU A 510 27.03 -6.07 -17.30
C LEU A 510 27.43 -7.30 -18.13
N THR A 511 26.56 -8.29 -18.30
CA THR A 511 26.93 -9.61 -18.84
C THR A 511 26.33 -9.97 -20.20
N SER A 512 25.27 -9.30 -20.67
CA SER A 512 24.53 -9.76 -21.86
C SER A 512 25.14 -9.27 -23.19
N GLY A 513 25.76 -10.18 -23.96
CA GLY A 513 25.97 -10.08 -25.41
C GLY A 513 26.87 -8.95 -25.94
N GLU A 514 26.67 -8.54 -27.20
CA GLU A 514 27.45 -7.51 -27.93
C GLU A 514 27.32 -6.08 -27.34
N GLY A 515 26.46 -5.87 -26.34
CA GLY A 515 26.31 -4.63 -25.59
C GLY A 515 26.63 -4.73 -24.09
N GLY A 516 27.02 -5.92 -23.60
CA GLY A 516 27.42 -6.12 -22.21
C GLY A 516 28.75 -5.46 -21.93
N ARG A 517 28.85 -4.71 -20.81
CA ARG A 517 30.08 -3.98 -20.46
C ARG A 517 31.25 -4.90 -20.10
N SER A 518 30.96 -6.16 -19.75
CA SER A 518 31.94 -7.18 -19.41
C SER A 518 31.62 -8.52 -20.07
N LYS A 519 32.63 -9.18 -20.66
CA LYS A 519 32.51 -10.56 -21.14
C LYS A 519 32.91 -11.53 -20.03
N ILE A 520 31.94 -12.26 -19.48
CA ILE A 520 32.22 -13.36 -18.54
C ILE A 520 32.39 -14.67 -19.32
N THR A 521 33.46 -15.40 -18.99
CA THR A 521 33.59 -16.81 -19.35
C THR A 521 33.56 -17.66 -18.09
N PHE A 522 32.61 -18.60 -18.01
CA PHE A 522 32.55 -19.56 -16.92
C PHE A 522 33.42 -20.77 -17.24
N ASN A 523 34.35 -21.10 -16.34
CA ASN A 523 35.13 -22.34 -16.43
C ASN A 523 34.24 -23.51 -15.98
N ASN A 524 33.47 -24.04 -16.93
CA ASN A 524 32.60 -25.18 -16.71
C ASN A 524 33.42 -26.44 -16.46
N THR A 525 33.03 -27.22 -15.44
CA THR A 525 33.73 -28.43 -15.00
C THR A 525 32.69 -29.53 -14.88
N ASP A 526 33.04 -30.77 -15.24
CA ASP A 526 32.18 -31.94 -15.10
C ASP A 526 30.80 -31.81 -15.76
N GLY A 527 30.71 -31.10 -16.89
CA GLY A 527 29.46 -30.90 -17.65
C GLY A 527 28.45 -29.95 -17.00
N TYR A 528 28.80 -29.28 -15.89
CA TYR A 528 27.93 -28.32 -15.23
C TYR A 528 28.23 -26.88 -15.67
N ASP A 529 27.21 -26.22 -16.24
CA ASP A 529 27.28 -24.81 -16.65
C ASP A 529 26.74 -23.88 -15.54
N LEU A 530 27.64 -23.16 -14.89
CA LEU A 530 27.26 -22.22 -13.82
C LEU A 530 26.55 -20.98 -14.37
N GLY A 531 26.88 -20.52 -15.58
CA GLY A 531 26.21 -19.39 -16.21
C GLY A 531 24.75 -19.72 -16.53
N GLU A 532 24.50 -20.90 -17.08
CA GLU A 532 23.14 -21.41 -17.31
C GLU A 532 22.37 -21.57 -15.98
N ALA A 533 23.02 -22.11 -14.95
CA ALA A 533 22.42 -22.26 -13.63
C ALA A 533 22.03 -20.91 -12.99
N ILE A 534 22.89 -19.90 -13.09
CA ILE A 534 22.59 -18.54 -12.62
C ILE A 534 21.42 -17.94 -13.41
N THR A 535 21.39 -18.13 -14.74
CA THR A 535 20.30 -17.64 -15.59
C THR A 535 18.96 -18.25 -15.19
N LYS A 536 18.91 -19.58 -15.01
CA LYS A 536 17.72 -20.29 -14.52
C LYS A 536 17.29 -19.82 -13.13
N TYR A 537 18.26 -19.58 -12.23
CA TYR A 537 17.99 -19.06 -10.90
C TYR A 537 17.35 -17.67 -10.93
N ILE A 538 17.87 -16.76 -11.77
CA ILE A 538 17.32 -15.41 -11.96
C ILE A 538 15.87 -15.47 -12.47
N GLU A 539 15.62 -16.26 -13.52
CA GLU A 539 14.28 -16.44 -14.10
C GLU A 539 13.28 -17.04 -13.11
N ALA A 540 13.69 -18.09 -12.40
CA ALA A 540 12.87 -18.75 -11.38
C ALA A 540 12.53 -17.79 -10.24
N THR A 541 13.49 -16.99 -9.78
CA THR A 541 13.29 -16.02 -8.70
C THR A 541 12.33 -14.91 -9.12
N ARG A 542 12.48 -14.34 -10.32
CA ARG A 542 11.54 -13.34 -10.87
C ARG A 542 10.11 -13.88 -10.95
N LYS A 543 9.95 -15.09 -11.48
CA LYS A 543 8.64 -15.75 -11.57
C LYS A 543 8.04 -15.98 -10.18
N SER A 544 8.84 -16.44 -9.22
CA SER A 544 8.42 -16.66 -7.84
C SER A 544 7.94 -15.36 -7.18
N ASN A 545 8.70 -14.27 -7.32
CA ASN A 545 8.35 -12.97 -6.75
C ASN A 545 7.07 -12.40 -7.38
N LYS A 546 6.92 -12.50 -8.71
CA LYS A 546 5.70 -12.08 -9.41
C LYS A 546 4.47 -12.87 -8.95
N ASN A 547 4.59 -14.20 -8.86
CA ASN A 547 3.50 -15.06 -8.37
C ASN A 547 3.15 -14.75 -6.91
N SER A 548 4.15 -14.54 -6.06
CA SER A 548 3.94 -14.17 -4.66
C SER A 548 3.19 -12.85 -4.53
N ALA A 549 3.56 -11.83 -5.31
CA ALA A 549 2.89 -10.54 -5.32
C ALA A 549 1.45 -10.61 -5.89
N VAL A 550 1.15 -11.55 -6.79
CA VAL A 550 -0.23 -11.85 -7.24
C VAL A 550 -1.01 -12.51 -6.09
N ASN A 551 -0.48 -13.58 -5.50
CA ASN A 551 -1.14 -14.31 -4.42
C ASN A 551 -1.43 -13.43 -3.21
N THR A 552 -0.49 -12.56 -2.81
CA THR A 552 -0.70 -11.60 -1.71
C THR A 552 -1.87 -10.67 -2.02
N LEU A 553 -1.95 -10.11 -3.22
CA LEU A 553 -3.06 -9.25 -3.62
C LEU A 553 -4.40 -10.00 -3.63
N THR A 554 -4.43 -11.22 -4.20
CA THR A 554 -5.62 -12.07 -4.20
C THR A 554 -6.09 -12.40 -2.79
N ASN A 555 -5.17 -12.65 -1.85
CA ASN A 555 -5.50 -12.93 -0.46
C ASN A 555 -6.02 -11.68 0.27
N SER A 556 -5.45 -10.50 0.02
CA SER A 556 -5.98 -9.22 0.51
C SER A 556 -7.40 -8.96 0.01
N TRP A 557 -7.68 -9.21 -1.28
CA TRP A 557 -9.04 -9.14 -1.82
C TRP A 557 -10.00 -10.11 -1.14
N LYS A 558 -9.60 -11.36 -0.94
CA LYS A 558 -10.43 -12.35 -0.22
C LYS A 558 -10.76 -11.86 1.19
N GLY A 559 -9.76 -11.45 1.97
CA GLY A 559 -9.97 -10.96 3.34
C GLY A 559 -10.90 -9.75 3.39
N TYR A 560 -10.72 -8.80 2.47
CA TYR A 560 -11.58 -7.62 2.40
C TYR A 560 -13.02 -7.97 1.99
N LEU A 561 -13.21 -8.81 0.98
CA LEU A 561 -14.56 -9.22 0.55
C LEU A 561 -15.27 -10.07 1.61
N GLU A 562 -14.54 -10.92 2.34
CA GLU A 562 -15.07 -11.66 3.50
C GLU A 562 -15.54 -10.72 4.61
N LEU A 563 -14.78 -9.64 4.89
CA LEU A 563 -15.17 -8.59 5.83
C LEU A 563 -16.49 -7.93 5.41
N LEU A 564 -16.60 -7.48 4.16
CA LEU A 564 -17.81 -6.81 3.65
C LEU A 564 -19.03 -7.75 3.68
N ASN A 565 -18.84 -8.99 3.26
CA ASN A 565 -19.90 -10.00 3.28
C ASN A 565 -20.34 -10.33 4.72
N THR A 566 -19.40 -10.43 5.67
CA THR A 566 -19.71 -10.63 7.09
C THR A 566 -20.46 -9.44 7.67
N GLN A 567 -20.05 -8.21 7.33
CA GLN A 567 -20.77 -7.01 7.74
C GLN A 567 -22.21 -7.03 7.24
N ASN A 568 -22.43 -7.27 5.94
CA ASN A 568 -23.78 -7.32 5.37
C ASN A 568 -24.64 -8.39 6.06
N GLN A 569 -24.08 -9.58 6.28
CA GLN A 569 -24.76 -10.65 7.03
C GLN A 569 -25.17 -10.24 8.44
N GLN A 570 -24.27 -9.61 9.20
CA GLN A 570 -24.56 -9.21 10.56
C GLN A 570 -25.53 -8.04 10.66
N ARG A 571 -25.63 -7.20 9.63
CA ARG A 571 -26.58 -6.08 9.59
C ARG A 571 -27.97 -6.54 9.15
N ASP A 572 -28.03 -7.51 8.22
CA ASP A 572 -29.27 -8.07 7.67
C ASP A 572 -29.92 -9.14 8.56
N TYR A 573 -29.21 -9.69 9.56
CA TYR A 573 -29.76 -10.77 10.37
C TYR A 573 -31.01 -10.33 11.13
N LEU A 574 -32.12 -11.01 10.84
CA LEU A 574 -33.39 -10.89 11.53
C LEU A 574 -33.32 -11.58 12.88
N VAL A 575 -33.57 -10.87 13.99
CA VAL A 575 -33.88 -11.57 15.24
C VAL A 575 -35.24 -12.22 15.08
N GLY A 576 -35.24 -13.55 14.91
CA GLY A 576 -36.45 -14.35 14.91
C GLY A 576 -37.11 -14.27 16.29
N ALA A 577 -38.08 -13.37 16.45
CA ALA A 577 -39.11 -13.55 17.46
C ALA A 577 -40.01 -14.70 17.00
N THR A 578 -39.81 -15.89 17.58
CA THR A 578 -40.85 -16.91 17.55
C THR A 578 -41.94 -16.42 18.50
N THR A 579 -42.95 -15.70 17.98
CA THR A 579 -44.21 -15.58 18.69
C THR A 579 -44.93 -16.93 18.57
N VAL A 580 -45.19 -17.53 19.73
CA VAL A 580 -46.08 -18.67 19.87
C VAL A 580 -47.45 -18.23 19.34
N ALA A 581 -47.97 -18.95 18.35
CA ALA A 581 -49.24 -18.63 17.70
C ALA A 581 -50.37 -18.45 18.73
N GLY A 582 -50.90 -17.23 18.88
CA GLY A 582 -52.05 -16.94 19.73
C GLY A 582 -52.23 -15.49 20.21
N SER A 583 -51.19 -14.67 20.25
CA SER A 583 -51.29 -13.22 20.54
C SER A 583 -51.21 -12.42 19.24
N GLY A 584 -52.10 -11.44 19.04
CA GLY A 584 -52.11 -10.60 17.84
C GLY A 584 -50.94 -9.60 17.80
N GLU A 585 -49.71 -10.10 17.68
CA GLU A 585 -48.48 -9.29 17.70
C GLU A 585 -47.78 -9.22 16.34
N VAL A 586 -47.11 -8.08 16.19
CA VAL A 586 -46.53 -7.46 15.00
C VAL A 586 -45.50 -8.36 14.32
N GLY A 587 -45.68 -8.57 13.02
CA GLY A 587 -44.64 -9.12 12.15
C GLY A 587 -43.73 -7.99 11.68
N ASP A 588 -42.68 -7.68 12.45
CA ASP A 588 -41.59 -6.83 11.99
C ASP A 588 -40.30 -7.66 11.85
N GLU A 589 -39.70 -7.58 10.67
CA GLU A 589 -38.33 -8.00 10.42
C GLU A 589 -37.39 -7.15 11.31
N ILE A 590 -37.07 -7.60 12.52
CA ILE A 590 -36.13 -6.90 13.41
C ILE A 590 -34.73 -7.04 12.82
N THR A 591 -34.28 -6.02 12.07
CA THR A 591 -32.88 -5.86 11.69
C THR A 591 -32.04 -5.56 12.93
N ARG A 592 -30.81 -6.09 13.01
CA ARG A 592 -29.89 -5.80 14.12
C ARG A 592 -29.50 -4.31 14.24
N VAL A 593 -29.61 -3.56 13.16
CA VAL A 593 -29.42 -2.09 13.16
C VAL A 593 -30.71 -1.40 13.55
N VAL A 594 -30.65 -0.50 14.55
CA VAL A 594 -31.79 0.32 14.99
C VAL A 594 -32.21 1.26 13.87
N ASN A 595 -33.52 1.35 13.59
CA ASN A 595 -34.04 2.13 12.46
C ASN A 595 -33.81 3.65 12.65
N VAL A 596 -33.46 4.36 11.58
CA VAL A 596 -33.26 5.82 11.55
C VAL A 596 -34.51 6.60 12.01
N ARG A 597 -35.72 6.07 11.84
CA ARG A 597 -36.97 6.65 12.36
C ARG A 597 -36.91 6.90 13.87
N CYS A 598 -36.17 6.07 14.59
CA CYS A 598 -35.95 6.24 16.01
C CYS A 598 -35.05 7.43 16.33
N ALA A 599 -34.12 7.82 15.46
CA ALA A 599 -33.39 9.08 15.66
C ALA A 599 -34.25 10.31 15.33
N ILE A 600 -35.12 10.22 14.33
CA ILE A 600 -35.98 11.33 13.89
C ILE A 600 -37.08 11.62 14.93
N GLY A 601 -37.76 10.59 15.44
CA GLY A 601 -38.77 10.74 16.50
C GLY A 601 -38.22 11.19 17.85
N PHE A 602 -36.90 11.04 18.05
CA PHE A 602 -36.17 11.53 19.23
C PHE A 602 -36.09 13.07 19.24
N THR A 603 -35.95 13.67 18.06
CA THR A 603 -35.58 15.09 17.86
C THR A 603 -36.72 15.96 17.34
N GLY A 604 -37.67 15.37 16.60
CA GLY A 604 -38.87 16.04 16.11
C GLY A 604 -40.05 15.88 17.06
N GLY A 605 -40.63 16.97 17.54
CA GLY A 605 -41.88 16.99 18.32
C GLY A 605 -43.15 16.58 17.53
N VAL A 606 -43.00 15.77 16.48
CA VAL A 606 -44.07 15.31 15.60
C VAL A 606 -44.79 14.12 16.25
N GLY A 607 -46.12 14.13 16.24
CA GLY A 607 -46.95 13.13 16.91
C GLY A 607 -46.53 11.70 16.57
N ARG A 608 -46.18 10.94 17.62
CA ARG A 608 -45.77 9.53 17.55
C ARG A 608 -47.00 8.69 17.22
N PRO A 609 -47.10 8.03 16.06
CA PRO A 609 -48.28 7.23 15.74
C PRO A 609 -48.36 6.03 16.69
N ALA A 610 -49.54 5.79 17.28
CA ALA A 610 -49.79 4.60 18.08
C ALA A 610 -49.59 3.33 17.21
N GLY A 611 -48.85 2.34 17.72
CA GLY A 611 -48.51 1.09 17.01
C GLY A 611 -47.25 1.15 16.13
N THR A 612 -46.23 1.93 16.52
CA THR A 612 -44.94 2.08 15.81
C THR A 612 -43.75 1.71 16.71
N ASP A 613 -42.51 1.83 16.21
CA ASP A 613 -41.24 1.63 16.96
C ASP A 613 -41.21 2.30 18.36
N TRP A 614 -42.01 3.35 18.57
CA TRP A 614 -42.09 4.12 19.82
C TRP A 614 -43.26 3.75 20.75
N ALA A 615 -44.08 2.76 20.40
CA ALA A 615 -45.13 2.23 21.27
C ALA A 615 -44.52 1.46 22.45
N GLU A 616 -45.26 1.28 23.54
CA GLU A 616 -44.85 0.44 24.67
C GLU A 616 -44.48 -0.98 24.20
N GLY A 617 -43.28 -1.45 24.54
CA GLY A 617 -42.70 -2.70 24.02
C GLY A 617 -42.09 -2.61 22.61
N GLY A 618 -42.18 -1.46 21.94
CA GLY A 618 -41.55 -1.19 20.65
C GLY A 618 -40.04 -0.96 20.76
N MET A 619 -39.33 -1.15 19.64
CA MET A 619 -37.86 -1.14 19.59
C MET A 619 -37.21 0.13 20.13
N CYS A 620 -37.91 1.25 20.10
CA CYS A 620 -37.41 2.59 20.44
C CYS A 620 -38.16 3.20 21.64
N TYR A 621 -38.93 2.40 22.36
CA TYR A 621 -39.60 2.78 23.58
C TYR A 621 -38.62 3.18 24.71
N TYR A 622 -39.08 4.02 25.63
CA TYR A 622 -38.34 4.42 26.82
C TYR A 622 -38.98 3.74 28.04
N GLU A 623 -38.20 3.06 28.86
CA GLU A 623 -38.67 2.52 30.15
C GLU A 623 -38.74 3.62 31.21
N GLU A 624 -39.55 3.42 32.26
CA GLU A 624 -40.03 4.49 33.14
C GLU A 624 -38.99 5.18 34.02
#